data_AF-A0A1X3JI83-F1
#
_entry.id   AF-A0A1X3JI83-F1
#
_cell.length_a   1.000
_cell.length_b   1.000
_cell.length_c   1.000
_cell.angle_alpha   90.00
_cell.angle_beta   90.00
_cell.angle_gamma   90.00
#
_symmetry.space_group_name_H-M   'P 1'
#
loop_
_entity.id
_entity.type
_entity.pdbx_description
1 polymer ?
#
loop_
_entity_poly.entity_id
_entity_poly.type
_entity_poly.pdbx_seq_one_letter_code
_entity_poly.pdbx_strand_id
1 'polypeptide(L)' 'MTLNTSQVSYYMTQRKKGITQHISAMKAGISVRSGRRIEKGEWAKNSVRHWR' A
#
# COMPACT_ATOMS: atom_id res chain seq x y z
N MET A 1 -0.96 -9.06 6.96
CA MET A 1 -1.99 -8.10 6.55
C MET A 1 -1.97 -8.05 5.04
N THR A 2 -3.01 -8.55 4.40
CA THR A 2 -3.10 -8.59 2.93
C THR A 2 -3.67 -7.25 2.48
N LEU A 3 -2.86 -6.45 1.79
CA LEU A 3 -3.36 -5.21 1.17
C LEU A 3 -3.97 -5.57 -0.18
N ASN A 4 -5.14 -5.01 -0.48
CA ASN A 4 -5.79 -5.19 -1.78
C ASN A 4 -4.86 -4.65 -2.87
N THR A 5 -4.55 -5.49 -3.86
CA THR A 5 -3.65 -5.16 -4.97
C THR A 5 -4.10 -3.94 -5.77
N SER A 6 -5.41 -3.72 -5.91
CA SER A 6 -5.96 -2.54 -6.60
C SER A 6 -5.67 -1.25 -5.84
N GLN A 7 -5.81 -1.25 -4.51
CA GLN A 7 -5.50 -0.09 -3.67
C GLN A 7 -4.01 0.22 -3.69
N VAL A 8 -3.16 -0.81 -3.63
CA VAL A 8 -1.70 -0.63 -3.69
C VAL A 8 -1.27 -0.12 -5.07
N SER A 9 -1.82 -0.67 -6.14
CA SER A 9 -1.55 -0.18 -7.50
C SER A 9 -1.92 1.30 -7.61
N TYR A 10 -3.13 1.67 -7.16
CA TYR A 10 -3.56 3.06 -7.17
C TYR A 10 -2.67 3.96 -6.31
N TYR A 11 -2.32 3.57 -5.08
CA TYR A 11 -1.36 4.28 -4.25
C TYR A 11 -0.03 4.54 -4.99
N MET A 12 0.55 3.50 -5.60
CA MET A 12 1.80 3.59 -6.34
C MET A 12 1.70 4.52 -7.55
N THR A 13 0.57 4.56 -8.25
CA THR A 13 0.38 5.52 -9.35
C THR A 13 0.37 6.97 -8.86
N GLN A 14 -0.25 7.25 -7.70
CA GLN A 14 -0.24 8.59 -7.11
C GLN A 14 1.17 8.99 -6.66
N ARG A 15 1.94 8.06 -6.09
CA ARG A 15 3.33 8.29 -5.71
C ARG A 15 4.23 8.56 -6.91
N LYS A 16 4.02 7.88 -8.04
CA LYS A 16 4.71 8.17 -9.31
C LYS A 16 4.40 9.57 -9.85
N LYS A 17 3.22 10.13 -9.56
CA LYS A 17 2.85 11.51 -9.90
C LYS A 17 3.45 12.56 -8.95
N GLY A 18 4.27 12.15 -7.99
CA GLY A 18 4.88 13.05 -7.00
C GLY A 18 3.95 13.46 -5.85
N ILE A 19 2.75 12.87 -5.75
CA ILE A 19 1.80 13.19 -4.68
C ILE A 19 2.35 12.69 -3.35
N THR A 20 2.18 13.46 -2.28
CA THR A 20 2.66 13.09 -0.94
C THR A 20 2.04 11.80 -0.43
N GLN A 21 2.74 11.13 0.49
CA GLN A 21 2.29 9.87 1.07
C GLN A 21 0.93 9.98 1.75
N HIS A 22 0.69 11.05 2.50
CA HIS A 22 -0.59 11.27 3.20
C HIS A 22 -1.77 11.33 2.23
N ILE A 23 -1.65 12.14 1.17
CA ILE A 23 -2.70 12.31 0.16
C ILE A 23 -2.87 11.03 -0.66
N SER A 24 -1.78 10.37 -1.02
CA SER A 24 -1.82 9.12 -1.79
C SER A 24 -2.51 8.01 -1.00
N ALA A 25 -2.21 7.90 0.30
CA ALA A 25 -2.81 6.90 1.19
C ALA A 25 -4.32 7.15 1.36
N MET A 26 -4.70 8.41 1.61
CA MET A 26 -6.11 8.83 1.70
C MET A 26 -6.87 8.51 0.41
N LYS A 27 -6.32 8.88 -0.76
CA LYS A 27 -6.92 8.61 -2.07
C LYS A 27 -7.09 7.12 -2.34
N ALA A 28 -6.14 6.29 -1.91
CA ALA A 28 -6.19 4.84 -2.07
C ALA A 28 -7.03 4.11 -1.02
N GLY A 29 -7.56 4.83 -0.02
CA GLY A 29 -8.33 4.23 1.08
C GLY A 29 -7.46 3.32 1.95
N ILE A 30 -6.17 3.64 2.11
CA ILE A 30 -5.25 2.91 2.97
C ILE A 30 -4.70 3.80 4.07
N SER A 31 -4.26 3.19 5.17
CA SER A 31 -3.58 3.93 6.22
C SER A 31 -2.22 4.46 5.76
N VAL A 32 -1.78 5.59 6.31
CA VAL A 32 -0.43 6.14 6.09
C VAL A 32 0.65 5.12 6.46
N ARG A 33 0.44 4.35 7.54
CA ARG A 33 1.33 3.24 7.94
C ARG A 33 1.46 2.19 6.83
N SER A 34 0.36 1.82 6.18
CA SER A 34 0.36 0.93 5.04
C SER A 34 1.14 1.52 3.86
N GLY A 35 0.95 2.81 3.55
CA GLY A 35 1.73 3.53 2.56
C GLY A 35 3.24 3.47 2.82
N ARG A 36 3.65 3.66 4.08
CA ARG A 36 5.07 3.60 4.48
C ARG A 36 5.65 2.20 4.31
N ARG A 37 4.88 1.16 4.64
CA ARG A 37 5.29 -0.24 4.43
C ARG A 37 5.42 -0.59 2.96
N ILE A 38 4.51 -0.09 2.10
CA ILE A 38 4.59 -0.28 0.64
C ILE A 38 5.90 0.30 0.11
N GLU A 39 6.26 1.52 0.52
CA GLU A 39 7.49 2.20 0.11
C GLU A 39 8.76 1.48 0.58
N LYS A 40 8.71 0.88 1.76
CA LYS A 40 9.82 0.06 2.28
C LYS A 40 9.89 -1.35 1.70
N GLY A 41 8.93 -1.76 0.87
CA GLY A 41 8.83 -3.14 0.38
C GLY A 41 8.39 -4.16 1.45
N GLU A 42 7.97 -3.71 2.63
CA GLU A 42 7.53 -4.54 3.76
C GLU A 42 6.08 -5.05 3.61
N TRP A 43 5.54 -5.03 2.38
CA TRP A 43 4.21 -5.53 2.07
C TRP A 43 4.33 -6.83 1.26
N ALA A 44 3.75 -7.90 1.78
CA ALA A 44 3.78 -9.19 1.11
C ALA A 44 2.69 -9.23 0.03
N LYS A 45 3.11 -9.37 -1.24
CA LYS A 45 2.18 -9.56 -2.38
C LYS A 45 1.33 -10.83 -2.25
N ASN A 46 1.89 -11.89 -1.64
CA ASN A 46 1.26 -13.20 -1.48
C ASN A 46 1.52 -13.73 -0.06
N SER A 47 0.98 -13.09 0.98
CA SER A 47 1.05 -13.71 2.31
C SER A 47 0.05 -14.86 2.37
N VAL A 48 0.48 -16.07 2.01
CA VAL A 48 -0.32 -17.27 2.26
C VAL A 48 -0.34 -17.47 3.78
N ARG A 49 -1.48 -17.18 4.41
CA ARG A 49 -1.65 -17.33 5.85
C ARG A 49 -1.83 -18.82 6.15
N HIS A 50 -0.77 -19.45 6.63
CA HIS A 50 -0.84 -20.82 7.13
C HIS A 50 -1.27 -20.70 8.59
N TRP A 51 -2.53 -21.01 8.86
CA TRP A 51 -2.98 -21.17 10.25
C TRP A 51 -2.19 -22.35 10.84
N ARG A 52 -1.55 -22.12 11.99
CA ARG A 52 -0.97 -23.17 12.83
C ARG A 52 -1.93 -23.43 13.98
#